data_AF-A0A377I3J4-F1
#
_entry.id   AF-A0A377I3J4-F1
#
_cell.length_a   1.000
_cell.length_b   1.000
_cell.length_c   1.000
_cell.angle_alpha   90.00
_cell.angle_beta   90.00
_cell.angle_gamma   90.00
#
_symmetry.space_group_name_H-M   'P 1'
#
loop_
_entity.id
_entity.type
_entity.pdbx_description
1 polymer ?
#
loop_
_entity_poly.entity_id
_entity_poly.type
_entity_poly.pdbx_seq_one_letter_code
_entity_poly.pdbx_strand_id
1 'polypeptide(L)'
;MKNLELKQFMEQKGWSQKQVAQHFGKSITTISQYLNGKYPTDTSELDAKTDELIALCQQKTSEAKYSAEFVPTLVARRGMEIMKYAHADGEINVIYGLRA
;
A
#
# COMPACT_ATOMS: atom_id res chain seq x y z
N MET A 1 8.11 2.65 20.81
CA MET A 1 9.16 1.80 20.20
C MET A 1 8.61 1.28 18.87
N LYS A 2 9.26 1.62 17.75
CA LYS A 2 8.78 1.32 16.39
C LYS A 2 8.60 -0.18 16.10
N ASN A 3 9.43 -1.00 16.75
CA ASN A 3 9.36 -2.47 16.67
C ASN A 3 7.97 -3.03 17.06
N LEU A 4 7.28 -2.37 18.00
CA LEU A 4 5.94 -2.75 18.43
C LEU A 4 4.88 -2.37 17.39
N GLU A 5 5.03 -1.20 16.76
CA GLU A 5 4.14 -0.74 15.69
C GLU A 5 4.24 -1.65 14.47
N LEU A 6 5.46 -2.07 14.09
CA LEU A 6 5.65 -3.05 13.02
C LEU A 6 4.98 -4.38 13.36
N LYS A 7 5.08 -4.85 14.61
CA LYS A 7 4.43 -6.09 15.05
C LYS A 7 2.91 -6.00 14.97
N GLN A 8 2.33 -4.90 15.46
CA GLN A 8 0.89 -4.64 15.36
C GLN A 8 0.42 -4.53 13.91
N PHE A 9 1.21 -3.89 13.06
CA PHE A 9 0.93 -3.78 11.63
C PHE A 9 0.94 -5.15 10.93
N MET A 10 1.91 -6.01 11.27
CA MET A 10 1.98 -7.38 10.78
C MET A 10 0.75 -8.21 11.20
N GLU A 11 0.32 -8.07 12.46
CA GLU A 11 -0.87 -8.73 12.98
C GLU A 11 -2.16 -8.23 12.30
N GLN A 12 -2.31 -6.92 12.09
CA GLN A 12 -3.47 -6.34 11.41
C GLN A 12 -3.56 -6.70 9.92
N LYS A 13 -2.43 -6.76 9.21
CA LYS A 13 -2.39 -7.09 7.77
C LYS A 13 -2.24 -8.59 7.51
N GLY A 14 -2.01 -9.41 8.54
CA GLY A 14 -1.74 -10.85 8.40
C GLY A 14 -0.40 -11.16 7.70
N TRP A 15 0.57 -10.25 7.79
CA TRP A 15 1.85 -10.38 7.08
C TRP A 15 2.84 -11.22 7.88
N SER A 16 3.48 -12.17 7.19
CA SER A 16 4.56 -12.98 7.75
C SER A 16 5.89 -12.21 7.78
N GLN A 17 6.78 -12.58 8.71
CA GLN A 17 8.14 -12.00 8.80
C GLN A 17 8.92 -12.14 7.48
N LYS A 18 8.63 -13.19 6.70
CA LYS A 18 9.20 -13.42 5.36
C LYS A 18 8.75 -12.38 4.34
N GLN A 19 7.47 -11.99 4.36
CA GLN A 19 6.93 -10.96 3.47
C GLN A 19 7.50 -9.59 3.82
N VAL A 20 7.59 -9.27 5.11
CA VAL A 20 8.23 -8.03 5.58
C VAL A 20 9.72 -8.00 5.17
N ALA A 21 10.43 -9.13 5.28
CA ALA A 21 11.82 -9.24 4.82
C ALA A 21 12.01 -8.94 3.34
N GLN A 22 11.12 -9.47 2.50
CA GLN A 22 11.13 -9.20 1.07
C GLN A 22 10.86 -7.72 0.77
N HIS A 23 9.89 -7.11 1.46
CA HIS A 23 9.59 -5.68 1.28
C HIS A 23 10.71 -4.76 1.76
N PHE A 24 11.38 -5.10 2.86
CA PHE A 24 12.47 -4.30 3.42
C PHE A 24 13.80 -4.54 2.69
N GLY A 25 13.91 -5.60 1.88
CA GLY A 25 15.16 -6.03 1.24
C GLY A 25 16.23 -6.47 2.25
N LYS A 26 15.82 -6.99 3.42
CA LYS A 26 16.71 -7.44 4.50
C LYS A 26 16.42 -8.90 4.82
N SER A 27 17.33 -9.56 5.52
CA SER A 27 17.16 -10.97 5.91
C SER A 27 16.06 -11.13 6.97
N ILE A 28 15.39 -12.30 6.97
CA ILE A 28 14.37 -12.66 7.96
C ILE A 28 14.94 -12.60 9.39
N THR A 29 16.20 -12.98 9.56
CA THR A 29 16.94 -12.91 10.82
C THR A 29 17.10 -11.48 11.33
N THR A 30 17.36 -10.51 10.43
CA THR A 30 17.45 -9.08 10.75
C THR A 30 16.13 -8.53 11.29
N ILE A 31 15.01 -8.87 10.67
CA ILE A 31 13.68 -8.46 11.14
C ILE A 31 13.32 -9.13 12.45
N SER A 32 13.64 -10.42 12.62
CA SER A 32 13.41 -11.11 13.89
C SER A 32 14.23 -10.49 15.04
N GLN A 33 15.48 -10.09 14.78
CA GLN A 33 16.30 -9.38 15.77
C GLN A 33 15.75 -7.98 16.09
N TYR A 34 15.26 -7.25 15.08
CA TYR A 34 14.62 -5.95 15.23
C TYR A 34 13.31 -6.04 16.03
N LEU A 35 12.43 -7.00 15.71
CA LEU A 35 11.19 -7.26 16.46
C LEU A 35 11.44 -7.63 17.93
N ASN A 36 12.55 -8.34 18.21
CA ASN A 36 12.96 -8.71 19.56
C ASN A 36 13.79 -7.63 20.28
N GLY A 37 14.08 -6.49 19.64
CA GLY A 37 14.87 -5.40 20.22
C GLY A 37 16.34 -5.75 20.48
N LYS A 38 16.86 -6.79 19.82
CA LYS A 38 18.25 -7.27 19.97
C LYS A 38 19.15 -6.85 18.81
N TYR A 39 18.70 -5.95 17.94
CA TYR A 39 19.48 -5.50 16.79
C TYR A 39 20.51 -4.45 17.24
N PRO A 40 21.82 -4.74 17.12
CA PRO A 40 22.88 -3.91 17.70
C PRO A 40 23.35 -2.75 16.81
N THR A 41 22.95 -2.72 15.54
CA THR A 41 23.32 -1.67 14.57
C THR A 41 22.19 -0.67 14.42
N ASP A 42 22.53 0.55 13.97
CA ASP A 42 21.64 1.69 13.68
C ASP A 42 20.23 1.26 13.25
N THR A 43 19.29 1.30 14.20
CA THR A 43 17.88 0.95 13.96
C THR A 43 17.15 2.02 13.15
N SER A 44 17.78 3.19 12.99
CA SER A 44 17.26 4.35 12.26
C SER A 44 16.84 4.02 10.82
N GLU A 45 17.61 3.17 10.12
CA GLU A 45 17.25 2.73 8.75
C GLU A 45 15.99 1.85 8.72
N LEU A 46 15.85 0.96 9.71
CA LEU A 46 14.70 0.06 9.81
C LEU A 46 13.45 0.80 10.29
N ASP A 47 13.62 1.78 11.16
CA ASP A 47 12.56 2.68 11.63
C ASP A 47 12.03 3.51 10.45
N ALA A 48 12.91 4.11 9.64
CA ALA A 48 12.53 4.87 8.45
C ALA A 48 11.77 4.02 7.42
N LYS A 49 12.26 2.79 7.13
CA LYS A 49 11.56 1.86 6.24
C LYS A 49 10.20 1.41 6.79
N THR A 50 10.08 1.26 8.11
CA THR A 50 8.81 0.95 8.77
C THR A 50 7.82 2.09 8.60
N ASP A 51 8.26 3.33 8.79
CA ASP A 51 7.44 4.53 8.59
C ASP A 51 6.96 4.66 7.16
N GLU A 52 7.85 4.49 6.18
CA GLU A 52 7.50 4.52 4.77
C GLU A 52 6.46 3.45 4.43
N LEU A 53 6.61 2.24 4.94
CA LEU A 53 5.70 1.14 4.65
C LEU A 53 4.33 1.38 5.29
N ILE A 54 4.29 1.81 6.55
CA ILE A 54 3.05 2.17 7.24
C ILE A 54 2.35 3.33 6.51
N ALA A 55 3.09 4.37 6.11
CA ALA A 55 2.55 5.50 5.37
C ALA A 55 1.99 5.08 4.00
N LEU A 56 2.71 4.24 3.24
CA LEU A 56 2.24 3.67 1.97
C LEU A 56 0.95 2.87 2.14
N CYS A 57 0.87 2.03 3.18
CA CYS A 57 -0.32 1.24 3.45
C CYS A 57 -1.48 2.08 3.98
N GLN A 58 -1.21 3.12 4.76
CA GLN A 58 -2.22 4.07 5.20
C GLN A 58 -2.76 4.90 4.04
N GLN A 59 -1.91 5.39 3.12
CA GLN A 59 -2.34 6.08 1.90
C GLN A 59 -3.29 5.21 1.07
N LYS A 60 -2.92 3.95 0.80
CA LYS A 60 -3.80 3.00 0.09
C LYS A 60 -5.11 2.69 0.83
N THR A 61 -5.07 2.67 2.18
CA THR A 61 -6.27 2.40 2.98
C THR A 61 -7.18 3.64 3.06
N SER A 62 -6.62 4.84 3.06
CA SER A 62 -7.37 6.10 3.00
C SER A 62 -8.03 6.31 1.64
N GLU A 63 -7.37 5.93 0.54
CA GLU A 63 -7.99 5.86 -0.79
C GLU A 63 -9.18 4.88 -0.81
N ALA A 64 -9.09 3.75 -0.10
CA ALA A 64 -10.17 2.77 0.01
C ALA A 64 -11.31 3.16 0.98
N LYS A 65 -11.10 4.17 1.85
CA LYS A 65 -12.12 4.67 2.81
C LYS A 65 -13.03 5.76 2.23
N TYR A 66 -12.77 6.26 1.02
CA TYR A 66 -13.72 7.13 0.31
C TYR A 66 -14.93 6.31 -0.15
N SER A 67 -15.98 6.34 0.69
CA SER A 67 -17.36 5.88 0.51
C SER A 67 -17.59 4.55 -0.22
N ALA A 68 -18.15 3.57 0.49
CA ALA A 68 -18.67 2.32 -0.06
C ALA A 68 -19.79 2.51 -1.12
N GLU A 69 -20.25 3.74 -1.34
CA GLU A 69 -21.21 4.11 -2.38
C GLU A 69 -20.48 4.83 -3.53
N PHE A 70 -20.60 4.26 -4.73
CA PHE A 70 -20.07 4.89 -5.94
C PHE A 70 -20.89 6.14 -6.27
N VAL A 71 -20.28 7.31 -6.14
CA VAL A 71 -20.88 8.57 -6.58
C VAL A 71 -20.42 8.84 -8.02
N PRO A 72 -21.35 8.84 -9.01
CA PRO A 72 -21.00 9.10 -10.39
C PRO A 72 -20.65 10.58 -10.57
N THR A 73 -19.37 10.91 -10.43
CA THR A 73 -18.83 12.23 -10.79
C THR A 73 -18.89 12.42 -12.31
N LEU A 74 -18.78 13.68 -12.77
CA LEU A 74 -18.82 14.00 -14.20
C LEU A 74 -17.74 13.24 -15.00
N VAL A 75 -16.55 13.07 -14.42
CA VAL A 75 -15.44 12.31 -15.01
C VAL A 75 -15.75 10.80 -15.01
N ALA A 76 -16.28 10.28 -13.90
CA ALA A 76 -16.68 8.87 -13.82
C ALA A 76 -17.76 8.51 -14.84
N ARG A 77 -18.75 9.39 -15.06
CA ARG A 77 -19.79 9.21 -16.09
C ARG A 77 -19.21 9.15 -17.49
N ARG A 78 -18.28 10.06 -17.82
CA ARG A 78 -17.57 10.07 -19.10
C ARG A 78 -16.73 8.81 -19.30
N GLY A 79 -16.07 8.32 -18.24
CA GLY A 79 -15.36 7.03 -18.28
C GLY A 79 -16.28 5.85 -18.56
N MET A 80 -17.45 5.80 -17.91
CA MET A 80 -18.47 4.77 -18.17
C MET A 80 -19.03 4.83 -19.60
N GLU A 81 -19.20 6.03 -20.17
CA GLU A 81 -19.60 6.18 -21.58
C GLU A 81 -18.53 5.62 -22.53
N ILE A 82 -17.25 5.94 -22.29
CA ILE A 82 -16.12 5.41 -23.07
C ILE A 82 -16.07 3.89 -23.01
N MET A 83 -16.34 3.29 -21.84
CA MET A 83 -16.44 1.83 -21.70
C MET A 83 -17.57 1.24 -22.55
N LYS A 84 -18.72 1.93 -22.65
CA LYS A 84 -19.83 1.51 -23.52
C LYS A 84 -19.46 1.58 -25.00
N TYR A 85 -18.79 2.66 -25.42
CA TYR A 85 -18.31 2.81 -26.79
C TYR A 85 -17.28 1.73 -27.15
N ALA A 86 -16.29 1.50 -26.29
CA ALA A 86 -15.31 0.43 -26.49
C ALA A 86 -15.95 -0.95 -26.66
N HIS A 87 -17.00 -1.23 -25.90
CA HIS A 87 -17.74 -2.49 -26.01
C HIS A 87 -18.58 -2.59 -27.29
N ALA A 88 -19.24 -1.49 -27.68
CA ALA A 88 -20.11 -1.47 -28.85
C ALA A 88 -19.33 -1.53 -30.17
N ASP A 89 -18.25 -0.76 -30.26
CA ASP A 89 -17.45 -0.61 -31.48
C ASP A 89 -16.34 -1.69 -31.57
N GLY A 90 -16.02 -2.34 -30.44
CA GLY A 90 -14.96 -3.35 -30.37
C GLY A 90 -13.54 -2.75 -30.42
N GLU A 91 -13.41 -1.45 -30.15
CA GLU A 91 -12.17 -0.70 -30.27
C GLU A 91 -11.51 -0.41 -28.91
N ILE A 92 -10.19 -0.18 -28.95
CA ILE A 92 -9.41 0.20 -27.77
C ILE A 92 -9.55 1.69 -27.53
N ASN A 93 -10.09 2.04 -26.35
CA ASN A 93 -10.22 3.42 -25.91
C ASN A 93 -9.30 3.71 -24.71
N VAL A 94 -8.66 4.88 -24.69
CA VAL A 94 -7.69 5.28 -23.65
C VAL A 94 -8.23 6.46 -22.84
N ILE A 95 -8.25 6.30 -21.52
CA ILE A 95 -8.53 7.38 -20.55
C ILE A 95 -7.21 7.72 -19.85
N TYR A 96 -6.80 8.98 -19.94
CA TYR A 96 -5.62 9.50 -19.25
C TYR A 96 -5.98 10.78 -18.48
N GLY A 97 -5.19 11.11 -17.48
CA GLY A 97 -5.39 12.30 -16.66
C GLY A 97 -4.07 12.77 -16.07
N LEU A 98 -4.01 14.05 -15.70
CA LEU A 98 -2.88 14.60 -14.96
C LEU A 98 -3.02 14.16 -13.49
N ARG A 99 -1.95 13.63 -12.90
CA ARG A 99 -1.88 13.46 -11.44
C ARG A 99 -1.44 14.82 -10.87
N ALA A 100 -2.36 15.49 -10.18
CA ALA A 100 -2.04 16.67 -9.37
C ALA A 100 -1.34 16.24 -8.08
#